data_AF-A0A1S4D4V6-F1
#
_entry.id   AF-A0A1S4D4V6-F1
#
_cell.length_a   1.000
_cell.length_b   1.000
_cell.length_c   1.000
_cell.angle_alpha   90.00
_cell.angle_beta   90.00
_cell.angle_gamma   90.00
#
_symmetry.space_group_name_H-M   'P 1'
#
loop_
_entity.id
_entity.type
_entity.pdbx_description
1 polymer ?
#
loop_
_entity_poly.entity_id
_entity_poly.type
_entity_poly.pdbx_seq_one_letter_code
_entity_poly.pdbx_strand_id
1 'polypeptide(L)'
;ALGNLSEETLERGLLTPKSNVWSFGIVLLELLTGRKNLDSRHPKEERNLVKWSRPFLADDGRLSLIMDPQLKGRFPAKAARTVADIAQRCLQKDPSGRPTMRTIVEQLKTIQVMKYPSRFPLQEPGAISVKHMSKSPSLNGIITPAPRLSFSPSPPMHPLSISPTRTAAPFLSLPSCSSNLSMEDLDRLESRRPSSSSVRRSSVEGF
;
A
#
# COMPACT_ATOMS: atom_id res chain seq x y z
N ALA A 1 5.17 4.40 4.79
CA ALA A 1 5.10 4.17 3.33
C ALA A 1 4.92 2.70 2.93
N LEU A 2 5.21 1.71 3.79
CA LEU A 2 5.21 0.27 3.43
C LEU A 2 3.82 -0.37 3.22
N GLY A 3 2.73 0.27 3.66
CA GLY A 3 1.44 -0.41 3.79
C GLY A 3 0.79 -0.89 2.49
N ASN A 4 1.11 -0.24 1.38
CA ASN A 4 0.48 -0.52 0.09
C ASN A 4 1.36 -1.31 -0.86
N LEU A 5 2.52 -1.79 -0.38
CA LEU A 5 3.44 -2.57 -1.18
C LEU A 5 2.96 -4.02 -1.28
N SER A 6 3.32 -4.65 -2.39
CA SER A 6 3.06 -6.07 -2.59
C SER A 6 4.04 -6.93 -1.79
N GLU A 7 3.63 -8.16 -1.47
CA GLU A 7 4.46 -9.15 -0.75
C GLU A 7 5.82 -9.33 -1.46
N GLU A 8 5.84 -9.49 -2.79
CA GLU A 8 7.11 -9.62 -3.53
C GLU A 8 7.98 -8.36 -3.56
N THR A 9 7.38 -7.16 -3.45
CA THR A 9 8.15 -5.90 -3.40
C THR A 9 8.81 -5.74 -2.03
N LEU A 10 8.12 -6.16 -0.97
CA LEU A 10 8.68 -6.18 0.38
C LEU A 10 9.82 -7.19 0.50
N GLU A 11 9.66 -8.38 -0.08
CA GLU A 11 10.65 -9.45 -0.03
C GLU A 11 11.86 -9.18 -0.93
N ARG A 12 11.64 -8.72 -2.17
CA ARG A 12 12.69 -8.62 -3.19
C ARG A 12 13.24 -7.20 -3.35
N GLY A 13 12.59 -6.19 -2.76
CA GLY A 13 12.92 -4.78 -2.97
C GLY A 13 12.66 -4.28 -4.39
N LEU A 14 11.90 -5.02 -5.21
CA LEU A 14 11.68 -4.71 -6.62
C LEU A 14 10.31 -4.07 -6.86
N LEU A 15 10.32 -2.90 -7.50
CA LEU A 15 9.12 -2.25 -8.01
C LEU A 15 8.85 -2.73 -9.44
N THR A 16 7.64 -3.24 -9.67
CA THR A 16 7.22 -3.75 -10.99
C THR A 16 5.88 -3.15 -11.40
N PRO A 17 5.50 -3.22 -12.69
CA PRO A 17 4.14 -2.89 -13.10
C PRO A 17 3.08 -3.72 -12.35
N LYS A 18 3.39 -4.97 -11.97
CA LYS A 18 2.49 -5.85 -11.21
C LYS A 18 2.38 -5.47 -9.73
N SER A 19 3.42 -4.90 -9.12
CA SER A 19 3.31 -4.34 -7.77
C SER A 19 2.46 -3.07 -7.76
N ASN A 20 2.52 -2.25 -8.81
CA ASN A 20 1.61 -1.11 -8.96
C ASN A 20 0.14 -1.56 -9.08
N VAL A 21 -0.12 -2.66 -9.78
CA VAL A 21 -1.45 -3.27 -9.85
C VAL A 21 -1.93 -3.73 -8.48
N TRP A 22 -1.05 -4.31 -7.65
CA TRP A 22 -1.39 -4.67 -6.26
C TRP A 22 -1.80 -3.45 -5.44
N SER A 23 -0.98 -2.39 -5.46
CA SER A 23 -1.29 -1.14 -4.75
C SER A 23 -2.60 -0.53 -5.23
N PHE A 24 -2.89 -0.58 -6.54
CA PHE A 24 -4.17 -0.15 -7.09
C PHE A 24 -5.34 -1.02 -6.59
N GLY A 25 -5.14 -2.33 -6.44
CA GLY A 25 -6.11 -3.22 -5.82
C GLY A 25 -6.48 -2.82 -4.38
N ILE A 26 -5.51 -2.36 -3.60
CA ILE A 26 -5.76 -1.80 -2.26
C ILE A 26 -6.62 -0.55 -2.36
N VAL A 27 -6.29 0.38 -3.28
CA VAL A 27 -7.09 1.60 -3.51
C VAL A 27 -8.54 1.27 -3.87
N LEU A 28 -8.78 0.24 -4.68
CA LEU A 28 -10.15 -0.20 -4.98
C LEU A 28 -10.89 -0.71 -3.74
N LEU A 29 -10.22 -1.43 -2.83
CA LEU A 29 -10.83 -1.83 -1.56
C LEU A 29 -11.09 -0.62 -0.66
N GLU A 30 -10.18 0.34 -0.59
CA GLU A 30 -10.38 1.58 0.17
C GLU A 30 -11.61 2.34 -0.36
N LEU A 31 -11.77 2.41 -1.68
CA LEU A 31 -12.93 3.03 -2.32
C LEU A 31 -14.24 2.29 -2.04
N LEU A 32 -14.23 0.96 -2.10
CA LEU A 32 -15.44 0.16 -1.84
C LEU A 32 -15.89 0.25 -0.38
N THR A 33 -14.94 0.29 0.55
CA THR A 33 -15.21 0.12 1.98
C THR A 33 -15.19 1.42 2.79
N GLY A 34 -14.63 2.50 2.23
CA GLY A 34 -14.41 3.76 2.95
C GLY A 34 -13.35 3.65 4.06
N ARG A 35 -12.63 2.53 4.14
CA ARG A 35 -11.59 2.26 5.16
C ARG A 35 -10.21 2.49 4.58
N LYS A 36 -9.27 2.95 5.41
CA LYS A 36 -7.86 3.06 5.04
C LYS A 36 -7.14 1.73 5.31
N ASN A 37 -6.21 1.36 4.44
CA ASN A 37 -5.37 0.20 4.69
C ASN A 37 -4.35 0.45 5.82
N LEU A 38 -4.14 -0.56 6.68
CA LEU A 38 -3.31 -0.48 7.90
C LEU A 38 -3.74 0.61 8.90
N ASP A 39 -5.04 0.90 8.94
CA ASP A 39 -5.58 1.90 9.85
C ASP A 39 -5.53 1.43 11.30
N SER A 40 -4.78 2.16 12.12
CA SER A 40 -4.54 1.85 13.52
C SER A 40 -5.78 1.97 14.42
N ARG A 41 -6.84 2.64 13.93
CA ARG A 41 -8.13 2.76 14.62
C ARG A 41 -8.88 1.43 14.70
N HIS A 42 -8.53 0.46 13.86
CA HIS A 42 -9.13 -0.88 13.86
C HIS A 42 -8.31 -1.89 14.72
N PRO A 43 -8.95 -2.94 15.24
CA PRO A 43 -8.28 -4.07 15.89
C PRO A 43 -7.20 -4.68 15.00
N LYS A 44 -6.13 -5.23 15.60
CA LYS A 44 -4.94 -5.71 14.88
C LYS A 44 -5.28 -6.68 13.74
N GLU A 45 -6.30 -7.50 13.96
CA GLU A 45 -6.80 -8.52 13.06
C GLU A 45 -7.47 -7.92 11.81
N GLU A 46 -8.04 -6.72 11.93
CA GLU A 46 -8.76 -6.00 10.88
C GLU A 46 -7.94 -4.90 10.20
N ARG A 47 -6.78 -4.50 10.76
CA ARG A 47 -5.97 -3.41 10.21
C ARG A 47 -5.54 -3.66 8.78
N ASN A 48 -5.19 -4.92 8.46
CA ASN A 48 -4.85 -5.29 7.09
C ASN A 48 -6.13 -5.45 6.27
N LEU A 49 -6.44 -4.42 5.49
CA LEU A 49 -7.67 -4.35 4.70
C LEU A 49 -7.78 -5.50 3.70
N VAL A 50 -6.65 -5.92 3.12
CA VAL A 50 -6.60 -7.06 2.18
C VAL A 50 -6.97 -8.36 2.89
N LYS A 51 -6.39 -8.63 4.06
CA LYS A 51 -6.67 -9.86 4.82
C LYS A 51 -8.11 -9.88 5.33
N TRP A 52 -8.58 -8.75 5.86
CA TRP A 52 -9.92 -8.60 6.43
C TRP A 52 -11.03 -8.69 5.39
N SER A 53 -10.86 -8.08 4.21
CA SER A 53 -11.90 -8.02 3.19
C SER A 53 -12.12 -9.33 2.43
N ARG A 54 -11.08 -10.17 2.29
CA ARG A 54 -11.13 -11.45 1.55
C ARG A 54 -12.40 -12.29 1.76
N PRO A 55 -12.83 -12.61 2.99
CA PRO A 55 -14.05 -13.40 3.20
C PRO A 55 -15.32 -12.74 2.66
N PHE A 56 -15.37 -11.41 2.55
CA PHE A 56 -16.53 -10.66 2.08
C PHE A 56 -16.60 -10.50 0.56
N LEU A 57 -15.48 -10.70 -0.15
CA LEU A 57 -15.43 -10.59 -1.62
C LEU A 57 -15.96 -11.85 -2.33
N ALA A 58 -16.26 -12.92 -1.58
CA ALA A 58 -16.70 -14.20 -2.13
C ALA A 58 -18.06 -14.09 -2.86
N ASP A 59 -19.05 -13.45 -2.24
CA ASP A 59 -20.41 -13.34 -2.77
C ASP A 59 -21.01 -11.94 -2.53
N ASP A 60 -22.07 -11.63 -3.28
CA ASP A 60 -22.67 -10.29 -3.34
C ASP A 60 -23.36 -9.89 -2.03
N GLY A 61 -23.90 -10.87 -1.29
CA GLY A 61 -24.53 -10.63 0.00
C GLY A 61 -23.52 -10.18 1.03
N ARG A 62 -22.37 -10.85 1.08
CA ARG A 62 -21.27 -10.49 1.99
C ARG A 62 -20.57 -9.21 1.58
N LEU A 63 -20.42 -8.96 0.28
CA LEU A 63 -19.84 -7.71 -0.21
C LEU A 63 -20.62 -6.50 0.31
N SER A 64 -21.95 -6.58 0.30
CA SER A 64 -22.83 -5.52 0.78
C SER A 64 -22.60 -5.14 2.26
N LEU A 65 -22.07 -6.06 3.08
CA LEU A 65 -21.78 -5.82 4.50
C LEU A 65 -20.55 -4.94 4.73
N ILE A 66 -19.66 -4.87 3.75
CA ILE A 66 -18.40 -4.11 3.86
C ILE A 66 -18.38 -2.85 3.02
N MET A 67 -19.45 -2.57 2.28
CA MET A 67 -19.56 -1.36 1.47
C MET A 67 -19.53 -0.11 2.36
N ASP A 68 -18.94 0.97 1.84
CA ASP A 68 -18.79 2.23 2.56
C ASP A 68 -20.14 2.72 3.12
N PRO A 69 -20.27 2.85 4.46
CA PRO A 69 -21.48 3.34 5.10
C PRO A 69 -21.94 4.72 4.60
N GLN A 70 -21.00 5.57 4.14
CA GLN A 70 -21.30 6.88 3.59
C GLN A 70 -22.06 6.82 2.26
N LEU A 71 -21.97 5.70 1.54
CA LEU A 71 -22.79 5.47 0.34
C LEU A 71 -24.26 5.24 0.68
N LYS A 72 -24.60 4.87 1.92
CA LYS A 72 -25.99 4.64 2.38
C LYS A 72 -26.80 3.72 1.45
N GLY A 73 -26.16 2.67 0.93
CA GLY A 73 -26.76 1.73 -0.03
C GLY A 73 -27.01 2.31 -1.43
N ARG A 74 -26.51 3.52 -1.73
CA ARG A 74 -26.69 4.20 -3.02
C ARG A 74 -25.59 3.82 -4.00
N PHE A 75 -25.54 2.55 -4.37
CA PHE A 75 -24.65 2.05 -5.41
C PHE A 75 -25.31 0.92 -6.19
N PRO A 76 -25.02 0.76 -7.48
CA PRO A 76 -25.49 -0.41 -8.22
C PRO A 76 -24.73 -1.67 -7.77
N ALA A 77 -25.45 -2.68 -7.27
CA ALA A 77 -24.85 -3.91 -6.75
C ALA A 77 -23.91 -4.61 -7.75
N LYS A 78 -24.33 -4.68 -9.03
CA LYS A 78 -23.51 -5.29 -10.09
C LYS A 78 -22.25 -4.49 -10.40
N ALA A 79 -22.29 -3.16 -10.29
CA ALA A 79 -21.11 -2.31 -10.43
C ALA A 79 -20.13 -2.55 -9.28
N ALA A 80 -20.62 -2.51 -8.04
CA ALA A 80 -19.82 -2.82 -6.85
C ALA A 80 -19.18 -4.21 -6.94
N ARG A 81 -19.95 -5.21 -7.39
CA ARG A 81 -19.43 -6.56 -7.57
C ARG A 81 -18.30 -6.62 -8.60
N THR A 82 -18.47 -5.94 -9.73
CA THR A 82 -17.44 -5.90 -10.78
C THR A 82 -16.15 -5.24 -10.27
N VAL A 83 -16.25 -4.16 -9.49
CA VAL A 83 -15.09 -3.52 -8.84
C VAL A 83 -14.43 -4.46 -7.83
N ALA A 84 -15.22 -5.18 -7.02
CA ALA A 84 -14.71 -6.17 -6.07
C ALA A 84 -13.93 -7.30 -6.77
N ASP A 85 -14.42 -7.79 -7.91
CA ASP A 85 -13.73 -8.81 -8.70
C ASP A 85 -12.41 -8.30 -9.28
N ILE A 86 -12.38 -7.04 -9.75
CA ILE A 86 -11.13 -6.40 -10.19
C ILE A 86 -10.15 -6.34 -9.02
N ALA A 87 -10.58 -5.84 -7.85
CA ALA A 87 -9.75 -5.74 -6.66
C ALA A 87 -9.18 -7.11 -6.25
N GLN A 88 -10.01 -8.15 -6.22
CA GLN A 88 -9.59 -9.52 -5.87
C GLN A 88 -8.55 -10.08 -6.85
N ARG A 89 -8.66 -9.77 -8.15
CA ARG A 89 -7.65 -10.15 -9.15
C ARG A 89 -6.36 -9.34 -9.01
N CYS A 90 -6.43 -8.05 -8.70
CA CYS A 90 -5.26 -7.21 -8.44
C CYS A 90 -4.48 -7.67 -7.21
N LEU A 91 -5.18 -8.20 -6.20
CA LEU A 91 -4.62 -8.64 -4.91
C LEU A 91 -4.28 -10.14 -4.86
N GLN A 92 -4.06 -10.76 -6.02
CA GLN A 92 -3.50 -12.11 -6.08
C GLN A 92 -2.06 -12.11 -5.56
N LYS A 93 -1.74 -13.09 -4.72
CA LYS A 93 -0.37 -13.24 -4.18
C LYS A 93 0.62 -13.42 -5.32
N ASP A 94 0.33 -14.34 -6.23
CA ASP A 94 1.11 -14.52 -7.45
C ASP A 94 0.93 -13.32 -8.41
N PRO A 95 2.01 -12.57 -8.74
CA PRO A 95 1.96 -11.47 -9.70
C PRO A 95 1.48 -11.90 -11.10
N SER A 96 1.65 -13.17 -11.48
CA SER A 96 1.26 -13.65 -12.80
C SER A 96 -0.26 -13.58 -13.01
N GLY A 97 -1.04 -13.92 -11.98
CA GLY A 97 -2.51 -13.89 -11.97
C GLY A 97 -3.13 -12.49 -11.91
N ARG A 98 -2.32 -11.44 -11.67
CA ARG A 98 -2.82 -10.05 -11.65
C ARG A 98 -3.08 -9.53 -13.07
N PRO A 99 -4.16 -8.78 -13.33
CA PRO A 99 -4.43 -8.23 -14.65
C PRO A 99 -3.45 -7.11 -15.01
N THR A 100 -3.43 -6.71 -16.28
CA THR A 100 -2.70 -5.50 -16.69
C THR A 100 -3.52 -4.24 -16.37
N MET A 101 -2.86 -3.09 -16.19
CA MET A 101 -3.57 -1.81 -16.01
C MET A 101 -4.51 -1.49 -17.18
N ARG A 102 -4.17 -1.89 -18.41
CA ARG A 102 -5.05 -1.76 -19.57
C ARG A 102 -6.35 -2.56 -19.39
N THR A 103 -6.25 -3.83 -19.02
CA THR A 103 -7.41 -4.69 -18.75
C THR A 103 -8.27 -4.13 -17.63
N ILE A 104 -7.66 -3.59 -16.58
CA ILE A 104 -8.38 -2.93 -15.48
C ILE A 104 -9.19 -1.74 -16.01
N VAL A 105 -8.58 -0.86 -16.80
CA VAL A 105 -9.27 0.30 -17.38
C VAL A 105 -10.43 -0.12 -18.29
N GLU A 106 -10.23 -1.15 -19.11
CA GLU A 106 -11.29 -1.70 -19.97
C GLU A 106 -12.48 -2.19 -19.13
N GLN A 107 -12.24 -2.92 -18.04
CA GLN A 107 -13.31 -3.37 -17.15
C GLN A 107 -13.99 -2.21 -16.40
N LEU A 108 -13.24 -1.22 -15.91
CA LEU A 108 -13.80 -0.03 -15.26
C LEU A 108 -14.66 0.79 -16.23
N LYS A 109 -14.29 0.89 -17.51
CA LYS A 109 -15.11 1.53 -18.54
C LYS A 109 -16.46 0.82 -18.72
N THR A 110 -16.50 -0.50 -18.65
CA THR A 110 -17.79 -1.22 -18.74
C THR A 110 -18.74 -0.79 -17.63
N ILE A 111 -18.24 -0.56 -16.41
CA ILE A 111 -19.04 -0.10 -15.27
C ILE A 111 -19.59 1.32 -15.52
N GLN A 112 -18.81 2.22 -16.10
CA GLN A 112 -19.25 3.58 -16.39
C GLN A 112 -20.39 3.63 -17.42
N VAL A 113 -20.40 2.70 -18.37
CA VAL A 113 -21.42 2.61 -19.43
C VAL A 113 -22.66 1.85 -18.99
N MET A 114 -22.60 1.12 -17.87
CA MET A 114 -23.76 0.42 -17.33
C MET A 114 -24.86 1.43 -16.98
N LYS A 115 -25.92 1.45 -17.79
CA LYS A 115 -27.16 2.16 -17.50
C LYS A 115 -27.84 1.46 -16.32
N TYR A 116 -27.70 2.02 -15.14
CA TYR A 116 -28.55 1.66 -14.02
C TYR A 116 -29.71 2.65 -13.97
N PRO A 117 -30.96 2.19 -13.75
CA PRO A 117 -32.00 3.07 -13.23
C PRO A 117 -31.56 3.45 -11.81
N SER A 118 -30.68 4.44 -11.74
CA SER A 118 -30.18 4.94 -10.48
C SER A 118 -31.38 5.58 -9.79
N ARG A 119 -31.89 4.94 -8.73
CA ARG A 119 -32.94 5.52 -7.89
C ARG A 119 -32.50 6.88 -7.29
N PHE A 120 -31.21 7.20 -7.43
CA PHE A 120 -30.57 8.47 -7.14
C PHE A 120 -29.70 8.84 -8.34
N PRO A 121 -29.99 9.91 -9.09
CA PRO A 121 -29.11 10.39 -10.14
C PRO A 121 -27.69 10.54 -9.60
N LEU A 122 -26.69 9.98 -10.30
CA LEU A 122 -25.32 10.37 -10.05
C LEU A 122 -25.27 11.88 -10.23
N GLN A 123 -24.79 12.61 -9.22
CA GLN A 123 -24.51 14.01 -9.39
C GLN A 123 -23.36 14.05 -10.40
N GLU A 124 -23.68 14.37 -11.65
CA GLU A 124 -22.69 14.73 -12.67
C GLU A 124 -21.70 15.65 -11.98
N PRO A 125 -20.38 15.39 -12.02
CA PRO A 125 -19.39 16.32 -11.53
C PRO A 125 -19.72 17.65 -12.18
N GLY A 126 -20.27 18.56 -11.38
CA GLY A 126 -20.89 19.79 -11.91
C GLY A 126 -19.88 20.40 -12.85
N ALA A 127 -20.28 20.62 -14.10
CA ALA A 127 -19.42 21.14 -15.13
C ALA A 127 -18.65 22.31 -14.51
N ILE A 128 -17.38 22.07 -14.17
CA ILE A 128 -16.49 23.14 -13.82
C ILE A 128 -16.46 23.89 -15.13
N SER A 129 -17.18 25.01 -15.19
CA SER A 129 -17.04 25.97 -16.27
C SER A 129 -15.55 26.12 -16.40
N VAL A 130 -15.00 25.57 -17.48
CA VAL A 130 -13.62 25.80 -17.87
C VAL A 130 -13.66 27.29 -18.15
N LYS A 131 -13.46 28.08 -17.10
CA LYS A 131 -13.15 29.49 -17.22
C LYS A 131 -11.92 29.44 -18.08
N HIS A 132 -12.13 29.78 -19.35
CA HIS A 132 -11.13 30.09 -20.32
C HIS A 132 -9.99 30.71 -19.54
N MET A 133 -8.85 30.00 -19.44
CA MET A 133 -7.65 30.59 -18.88
C MET A 133 -7.40 31.79 -19.77
N SER A 134 -7.79 32.96 -19.28
CA SER A 134 -7.49 34.22 -19.92
C SER A 134 -5.98 34.22 -20.03
N LYS A 135 -5.49 34.04 -21.26
CA LYS A 135 -4.08 34.19 -21.61
C LYS A 135 -3.63 35.47 -20.94
N SER A 136 -2.73 35.35 -19.98
CA SER A 136 -2.12 36.49 -19.30
C SER A 136 -1.47 37.36 -20.37
N PRO A 137 -1.88 38.63 -20.56
CA PRO A 137 -1.17 39.54 -21.43
C PRO A 137 0.03 40.07 -20.63
N SER A 138 1.05 39.24 -20.49
CA SER A 138 2.32 39.62 -19.88
C SER A 138 3.44 38.98 -20.66
N LEU A 139 3.54 39.36 -21.93
CA LEU A 139 4.79 39.22 -22.67
C LEU A 139 4.86 40.33 -23.71
N ASN A 140 4.92 41.57 -23.23
CA ASN A 140 5.48 42.68 -23.98
C ASN A 140 6.41 43.46 -23.05
N GLY A 141 7.72 43.26 -23.26
CA GLY A 141 8.74 44.27 -23.03
C GLY A 141 9.21 44.51 -21.59
N ILE A 142 10.07 43.63 -21.06
CA ILE A 142 11.18 44.06 -20.20
C ILE A 142 12.43 43.26 -20.60
N ILE A 143 13.22 43.84 -21.49
CA ILE A 143 14.64 43.50 -21.63
C ILE A 143 15.31 44.01 -20.35
N THR A 144 15.63 43.11 -19.44
CA THR A 144 16.59 43.39 -18.36
C THR A 144 17.88 42.62 -18.71
N PRO A 145 19.04 43.27 -18.76
CA PRO A 145 20.29 42.55 -18.97
C PRO A 145 20.54 41.62 -17.77
N ALA A 146 20.94 40.38 -18.08
CA ALA A 146 21.27 39.37 -17.09
C ALA A 146 22.38 39.88 -16.13
N PRO A 147 22.24 39.70 -14.81
CA PRO A 147 23.35 39.94 -13.90
C PRO A 147 24.43 38.91 -14.19
N ARG A 148 25.63 39.37 -14.55
CA ARG A 148 26.80 38.53 -14.73
C ARG A 148 27.13 37.88 -13.39
N LEU A 149 26.87 36.57 -13.27
CA LEU A 149 27.48 35.77 -12.22
C LEU A 149 28.96 35.60 -12.58
N SER A 150 29.81 36.43 -11.98
CA SER A 150 31.25 36.22 -12.00
C SER A 150 31.56 34.94 -11.21
N PHE A 151 31.83 33.86 -11.93
CA PHE A 151 32.47 32.69 -11.35
C PHE A 151 33.82 33.11 -10.78
N SER A 152 33.94 33.06 -9.46
CA SER A 152 35.23 33.12 -8.77
C SER A 152 35.96 31.78 -9.02
N PRO A 153 37.16 31.76 -9.62
CA PRO A 153 37.90 30.52 -9.79
C PRO A 153 38.50 30.09 -8.45
N SER A 154 38.15 28.90 -7.97
CA SER A 154 38.83 28.27 -6.83
C SER A 154 40.31 27.98 -7.18
N PRO A 155 41.26 28.19 -6.24
CA PRO A 155 42.67 27.92 -6.48
C PRO A 155 42.96 26.40 -6.50
N PRO A 156 43.99 25.95 -7.24
CA PRO A 156 44.35 24.54 -7.35
C PRO A 156 44.99 24.01 -6.07
N MET A 157 44.61 22.80 -5.68
CA MET A 157 45.26 22.06 -4.60
C MET A 157 46.59 21.45 -5.07
N HIS A 158 47.68 21.83 -4.42
CA HIS A 158 48.98 21.14 -4.53
C HIS A 158 48.97 19.83 -3.72
N PRO A 159 49.65 18.77 -4.18
CA PRO A 159 49.77 17.52 -3.45
C PRO A 159 50.81 17.66 -2.33
N LEU A 160 50.40 17.47 -1.07
CA LEU A 160 51.34 17.39 0.05
C LEU A 160 51.69 15.95 0.38
N SER A 161 53.00 15.77 0.51
CA SER A 161 53.76 14.55 0.67
C SER A 161 53.47 13.80 1.98
N ILE A 162 53.54 12.49 1.86
CA ILE A 162 53.54 11.48 2.93
C ILE A 162 54.73 11.70 3.87
N SER A 163 54.47 11.61 5.17
CA SER A 163 55.45 11.09 6.15
C SER A 163 54.72 10.51 7.39
N PRO A 164 55.15 9.33 7.91
CA PRO A 164 54.49 8.66 9.02
C PRO A 164 55.23 8.90 10.35
N THR A 165 54.50 9.16 11.43
CA THR A 165 55.08 9.01 12.78
C THR A 165 54.07 8.46 13.77
N ARG A 166 54.38 7.26 14.28
CA ARG A 166 53.74 6.57 15.43
C ARG A 166 53.87 7.42 16.69
N THR A 167 52.77 7.54 17.46
CA THR A 167 52.79 7.37 18.94
C THR A 167 51.41 6.92 19.42
N ALA A 168 51.38 6.11 20.48
CA ALA A 168 50.30 5.22 20.89
C ALA A 168 49.33 5.77 21.96
N ALA A 169 48.07 5.31 21.86
CA ALA A 169 47.07 4.99 22.90
C ALA A 169 46.49 6.11 23.82
N PRO A 170 45.33 5.89 24.50
CA PRO A 170 44.39 4.76 24.44
C PRO A 170 42.94 5.13 24.04
N PHE A 171 42.19 4.08 23.70
CA PHE A 171 40.82 4.05 23.23
C PHE A 171 39.80 4.34 24.35
N LEU A 172 38.84 5.22 24.08
CA LEU A 172 37.53 5.22 24.73
C LEU A 172 36.50 4.72 23.71
N SER A 173 35.97 3.54 23.99
CA SER A 173 35.05 2.76 23.17
C SER A 173 33.63 3.34 23.15
N LEU A 174 33.15 3.70 21.95
CA LEU A 174 31.74 3.93 21.62
C LEU A 174 31.02 2.58 21.40
N PRO A 175 29.74 2.43 21.76
CA PRO A 175 29.04 1.17 21.63
C PRO A 175 28.71 0.85 20.16
N SER A 176 28.98 -0.42 19.81
CA SER A 176 28.70 -1.07 18.54
C SER A 176 27.23 -1.46 18.45
N CYS A 177 26.56 -1.10 17.35
CA CYS A 177 25.30 -1.71 16.94
C CYS A 177 25.53 -2.36 15.57
N SER A 178 26.00 -3.60 15.60
CA SER A 178 25.94 -4.52 14.46
C SER A 178 25.32 -5.81 14.97
N SER A 179 24.11 -6.09 14.50
CA SER A 179 23.53 -7.43 14.55
C SER A 179 22.88 -7.69 13.21
N ASN A 180 23.63 -8.32 12.30
CA ASN A 180 23.03 -9.27 11.37
C ASN A 180 22.56 -10.45 12.24
N LEU A 181 21.29 -10.83 12.15
CA LEU A 181 20.86 -12.15 12.60
C LEU A 181 20.28 -12.92 11.41
N SER A 182 20.89 -14.08 11.21
CA SER A 182 20.68 -15.07 10.16
C SER A 182 19.33 -15.78 10.31
N MET A 183 18.93 -16.40 9.21
CA MET A 183 17.74 -17.22 9.03
C MET A 183 17.95 -18.61 9.66
N GLU A 184 17.71 -18.72 10.96
CA GLU A 184 17.71 -20.00 11.68
C GLU A 184 16.93 -19.90 13.01
N ASP A 185 15.66 -19.51 12.95
CA ASP A 185 14.74 -19.55 14.10
C ASP A 185 13.32 -20.02 13.73
N LEU A 186 13.21 -20.86 12.69
CA LEU A 186 11.96 -21.51 12.30
C LEU A 186 12.14 -23.02 12.08
N ASP A 187 12.74 -23.72 13.05
CA ASP A 187 12.69 -25.20 13.07
C ASP A 187 12.75 -25.79 14.50
N ARG A 188 12.12 -25.12 15.48
CA ARG A 188 12.06 -25.68 16.84
C ARG A 188 10.78 -25.41 17.63
N LEU A 189 9.63 -25.53 16.96
CA LEU A 189 8.37 -25.77 17.67
C LEU A 189 7.44 -26.75 16.92
N GLU A 190 7.99 -27.84 16.40
CA GLU A 190 7.24 -29.02 15.98
C GLU A 190 7.95 -30.29 16.46
N SER A 191 8.21 -30.42 17.77
CA SER A 191 8.35 -31.74 18.41
C SER A 191 8.44 -31.60 19.94
N ARG A 192 7.33 -31.92 20.62
CA ARG A 192 7.27 -32.70 21.87
C ARG A 192 5.84 -32.71 22.41
N ARG A 193 5.08 -33.74 22.04
CA ARG A 193 4.21 -34.42 23.02
C ARG A 193 5.14 -35.17 24.00
N PRO A 194 4.78 -35.27 25.28
CA PRO A 194 4.15 -36.52 25.71
C PRO A 194 3.03 -36.37 26.74
N SER A 195 2.32 -37.49 26.87
CA SER A 195 1.12 -37.79 27.62
C SER A 195 1.35 -38.00 29.13
N SER A 196 0.26 -37.76 29.89
CA SER A 196 -0.20 -38.44 31.12
C SER A 196 0.66 -38.49 32.39
N SER A 197 0.07 -38.02 33.51
CA SER A 197 -0.21 -38.89 34.66
C SER A 197 -1.29 -38.31 35.58
N SER A 198 -2.19 -39.21 35.98
CA SER A 198 -3.34 -39.16 36.89
C SER A 198 -3.17 -38.50 38.27
N VAL A 199 -4.22 -37.81 38.77
CA VAL A 199 -4.72 -37.94 40.16
C VAL A 199 -6.25 -37.80 40.23
N ARG A 200 -6.89 -38.97 40.45
CA ARG A 200 -8.08 -39.34 41.25
C ARG A 200 -9.37 -38.46 41.31
N ARG A 201 -10.45 -39.14 40.90
CA ARG A 201 -11.90 -39.04 41.21
C ARG A 201 -12.29 -38.49 42.58
N SER A 202 -13.40 -37.74 42.59
CA SER A 202 -14.58 -38.09 43.41
C SER A 202 -15.84 -37.97 42.54
N SER A 203 -16.80 -38.86 42.81
CA SER A 203 -17.98 -39.20 42.01
C SER A 203 -19.19 -39.05 42.90
N VAL A 204 -20.29 -38.45 42.42
CA VAL A 204 -21.67 -38.87 42.76
C VAL A 204 -22.61 -38.50 41.59
N GLU A 205 -23.40 -39.50 41.16
CA GLU A 205 -24.56 -39.50 40.23
C GLU A 205 -25.72 -38.66 40.81
N GLY A 206 -26.84 -38.29 40.18
CA GLY A 206 -27.60 -38.68 38.99
C GLY A 206 -29.04 -38.15 39.17
N PHE A 207 -29.80 -38.05 38.07
CA PHE A 207 -31.17 -37.51 37.89
C PHE A 207 -31.36 -35.99 37.89
#